data_AF-A0A938Q592-F1
#
_entry.id   AF-A0A938Q592-F1
#
_cell.length_a   1.000
_cell.length_b   1.000
_cell.length_c   1.000
_cell.angle_alpha   90.00
_cell.angle_beta   90.00
_cell.angle_gamma   90.00
#
_symmetry.space_group_name_H-M   'P 1'
#
loop_
_entity.id
_entity.type
_entity.pdbx_description
1 polymer ?
#
loop_
_entity_poly.entity_id
_entity_poly.type
_entity_poly.pdbx_seq_one_letter_code
_entity_poly.pdbx_strand_id
1 'polypeptide(L)'
;MTTDEQALWDEAMAQLGFHARPGHDWLDTLNRLWRKNRFVMSMDGMLKLDAPPPVLTWDILSVSHDRWPLERLAPLVHPDAHDRARPKDDARPILVLEWRGRSFLIDGINRINRRVRGRQPGLHDVIVIHARF
;
A
#
# COMPACT_ATOMS: atom_id res chain seq x y z
N MET A 1 -8.25 20.09 -5.15
CA MET A 1 -7.48 19.00 -5.74
C MET A 1 -6.72 19.55 -6.94
N THR A 2 -5.40 19.43 -6.95
CA THR A 2 -4.56 19.88 -8.08
C THR A 2 -4.60 18.83 -9.20
N THR A 3 -4.15 19.18 -10.41
CA THR A 3 -4.05 18.22 -11.53
C THR A 3 -3.14 17.05 -11.18
N ASP A 4 -2.04 17.31 -10.48
CA ASP A 4 -1.08 16.28 -10.05
C ASP A 4 -1.71 15.36 -9.00
N GLU A 5 -2.46 15.90 -8.04
CA GLU A 5 -3.18 15.12 -7.04
C GLU A 5 -4.25 14.22 -7.68
N GLN A 6 -4.99 14.72 -8.67
CA GLN A 6 -5.94 13.91 -9.43
C GLN A 6 -5.25 12.76 -10.17
N ALA A 7 -4.11 13.01 -10.83
CA ALA A 7 -3.37 11.97 -11.53
C ALA A 7 -2.87 10.86 -10.58
N LEU A 8 -2.46 11.22 -9.36
CA LEU A 8 -2.09 10.25 -8.33
C LEU A 8 -3.27 9.41 -7.87
N TRP A 9 -4.44 10.04 -7.70
CA TRP A 9 -5.66 9.32 -7.39
C TRP A 9 -6.06 8.35 -8.51
N ASP A 10 -5.99 8.78 -9.76
CA ASP A 10 -6.32 7.93 -10.92
C ASP A 10 -5.41 6.69 -10.97
N GLU A 11 -4.10 6.87 -10.78
CA GLU A 11 -3.11 5.78 -10.70
C GLU A 11 -3.39 4.84 -9.52
N ALA A 12 -3.68 5.38 -8.32
CA ALA A 12 -4.02 4.59 -7.14
C ALA A 12 -5.32 3.79 -7.34
N MET A 13 -6.36 4.41 -7.91
CA MET A 13 -7.64 3.77 -8.21
C MET A 13 -7.49 2.69 -9.28
N ALA A 14 -6.69 2.92 -10.32
CA ALA A 14 -6.38 1.92 -11.33
C ALA A 14 -5.69 0.70 -10.70
N GLN A 15 -4.72 0.91 -9.80
CA GLN A 15 -4.06 -0.19 -9.07
C GLN A 15 -5.03 -0.96 -8.17
N LEU A 16 -5.89 -0.26 -7.43
CA LEU A 16 -6.94 -0.89 -6.62
C LEU A 16 -7.95 -1.67 -7.47
N GLY A 17 -8.21 -1.22 -8.71
CA GLY A 17 -9.08 -1.89 -9.67
C GLY A 17 -8.70 -3.34 -9.96
N PHE A 18 -7.42 -3.69 -9.94
CA PHE A 18 -6.95 -5.09 -10.11
C PHE A 18 -7.33 -6.00 -8.93
N HIS A 19 -7.72 -5.41 -7.80
CA HIS A 19 -8.16 -6.11 -6.61
C HIS A 19 -9.69 -6.04 -6.42
N ALA A 20 -10.41 -5.26 -7.21
CA ALA A 20 -11.84 -5.03 -7.04
C ALA A 20 -12.65 -6.34 -7.09
N ARG A 21 -13.64 -6.46 -6.21
CA ARG A 21 -14.67 -7.51 -6.31
C ARG A 21 -15.84 -6.98 -7.14
N PRO A 22 -16.66 -7.85 -7.75
CA PRO A 22 -17.89 -7.40 -8.41
C PRO A 22 -18.73 -6.53 -7.48
N GLY A 23 -19.11 -5.34 -7.94
CA GLY A 23 -19.93 -4.38 -7.19
C GLY A 23 -19.21 -3.58 -6.10
N HIS A 24 -17.89 -3.76 -5.91
CA HIS A 24 -17.10 -2.93 -4.99
C HIS A 24 -16.44 -1.78 -5.73
N ASP A 25 -16.47 -0.59 -5.14
CA ASP A 25 -15.67 0.52 -5.65
C ASP A 25 -14.20 0.44 -5.15
N TRP A 26 -13.41 1.46 -5.50
CA TRP A 26 -11.99 1.51 -5.12
C TRP A 26 -11.82 1.72 -3.61
N LEU A 27 -12.74 2.41 -2.94
CA LEU A 27 -12.69 2.70 -1.50
C LEU A 27 -13.08 1.47 -0.68
N ASP A 28 -14.09 0.73 -1.12
CA ASP A 28 -14.46 -0.59 -0.62
C ASP A 28 -13.26 -1.55 -0.73
N THR A 29 -12.57 -1.50 -1.86
CA THR A 29 -11.39 -2.33 -2.12
C THR A 29 -10.24 -1.96 -1.19
N LEU A 30 -9.96 -0.67 -1.02
CA LEU A 30 -8.94 -0.16 -0.08
C LEU A 30 -9.25 -0.60 1.35
N ASN A 31 -10.47 -0.35 1.84
CA ASN A 31 -10.91 -0.75 3.17
C ASN A 31 -10.78 -2.26 3.40
N ARG A 32 -11.17 -3.06 2.40
CA ARG A 32 -11.06 -4.53 2.48
C ARG A 32 -9.60 -4.97 2.51
N LEU A 33 -8.72 -4.41 1.67
CA LEU A 33 -7.30 -4.77 1.66
C LEU A 33 -6.62 -4.38 2.97
N TRP A 34 -6.88 -3.17 3.45
CA TRP A 34 -6.38 -2.69 4.74
C TRP A 34 -6.79 -3.62 5.89
N ARG A 35 -8.08 -3.97 5.97
CA ARG A 35 -8.63 -4.82 7.03
C ARG A 35 -8.29 -6.30 6.89
N LYS A 36 -7.90 -6.77 5.70
CA LYS A 36 -7.55 -8.18 5.44
C LYS A 36 -6.22 -8.57 6.10
N ASN A 37 -5.30 -7.63 6.28
CA ASN A 37 -4.07 -7.87 7.02
C ASN A 37 -4.36 -7.84 8.52
N ARG A 38 -4.69 -9.00 9.10
CA ARG A 38 -4.82 -9.20 10.56
C ARG A 38 -3.54 -8.83 11.33
N PHE A 39 -2.42 -8.80 10.61
CA PHE A 39 -1.13 -8.29 11.03
C PHE A 39 -0.78 -7.13 10.11
N VAL A 40 -1.08 -5.92 10.55
CA VAL A 40 -0.73 -4.74 9.78
C VAL A 40 0.76 -4.50 10.02
N MET A 41 1.58 -4.97 9.09
CA MET A 41 3.02 -4.77 9.14
C MET A 41 3.29 -3.28 8.92
N SER A 42 3.89 -2.66 9.94
CA SER A 42 4.38 -1.29 9.89
C SER A 42 5.89 -1.29 10.02
N MET A 43 6.53 -0.15 9.74
CA MET A 43 7.97 -0.01 9.93
C MET A 43 8.39 -0.28 11.39
N ASP A 44 7.51 0.01 12.35
CA ASP A 44 7.71 -0.25 13.78
C ASP A 44 7.41 -1.72 14.17
N GLY A 45 7.23 -2.60 13.18
CA GLY A 45 6.88 -4.00 13.36
C GLY A 45 5.38 -4.28 13.25
N MET A 46 4.99 -5.44 13.75
CA MET A 46 3.63 -5.98 13.64
C MET A 46 2.67 -5.22 14.56
N LEU A 47 1.70 -4.51 13.99
CA LEU A 47 0.65 -3.87 14.78
C LEU A 47 -0.50 -4.85 15.02
N LYS A 48 -0.66 -5.28 16.28
CA LYS A 48 -1.90 -5.88 16.76
C LYS A 48 -2.82 -4.74 17.17
N LEU A 49 -3.85 -4.48 16.38
CA LEU A 49 -4.86 -3.49 16.75
C LEU A 49 -5.79 -4.07 17.83
N ASP A 50 -6.09 -3.27 18.86
CA ASP A 50 -7.03 -3.66 19.92
C ASP A 50 -8.48 -3.76 19.41
N ALA A 51 -8.77 -3.08 18.30
CA ALA A 51 -10.05 -3.10 17.60
C ALA A 51 -9.83 -3.16 16.07
N PRO A 52 -10.82 -3.58 15.27
CA PRO A 52 -10.73 -3.47 13.83
C PRO A 52 -10.39 -2.04 13.39
N PRO A 53 -9.55 -1.85 12.36
CA PRO A 53 -9.27 -0.51 11.85
C PRO A 53 -10.57 0.20 11.44
N PRO A 54 -10.68 1.53 11.55
CA PRO A 54 -11.91 2.26 11.19
C PRO A 54 -12.27 2.08 9.70
N VAL A 55 -13.43 2.58 9.25
CA VAL A 55 -13.77 2.58 7.82
C VAL A 55 -13.24 3.90 7.25
N LEU A 56 -12.43 3.83 6.20
CA LEU A 56 -11.99 5.02 5.47
C LEU A 56 -13.14 5.59 4.66
N THR A 57 -13.28 6.91 4.69
CA THR A 57 -14.16 7.70 3.83
C THR A 57 -13.33 8.65 2.97
N TRP A 58 -13.85 9.12 1.83
CA TRP A 58 -13.07 9.95 0.90
C TRP A 58 -12.56 11.26 1.52
N ASP A 59 -13.38 11.89 2.36
CA ASP A 59 -13.13 13.20 2.98
C ASP A 59 -11.94 13.22 3.96
N ILE A 60 -11.54 12.06 4.47
CA ILE A 60 -10.40 11.94 5.39
C ILE A 60 -9.10 11.50 4.69
N LEU A 61 -9.15 11.29 3.37
CA LEU A 61 -8.01 10.82 2.59
C LEU A 61 -7.32 11.95 1.86
N SER A 62 -6.00 11.87 1.79
CA SER A 62 -5.17 12.64 0.87
C SER A 62 -4.15 11.71 0.23
N VAL A 63 -3.63 12.07 -0.94
CA VAL A 63 -2.62 11.26 -1.64
C VAL A 63 -1.34 12.05 -1.84
N SER A 64 -0.20 11.38 -1.78
CA SER A 64 1.10 11.92 -2.15
C SER A 64 1.92 10.90 -2.93
N HIS A 65 2.95 11.40 -3.63
CA HIS A 65 3.98 10.60 -4.26
C HIS A 65 5.28 10.80 -3.50
N ASP A 66 5.96 9.70 -3.22
CA ASP A 66 7.23 9.68 -2.52
C ASP A 66 8.14 8.61 -3.16
N ARG A 67 9.42 8.63 -2.80
CA ARG A 67 10.39 7.63 -3.24
C ARG A 67 11.09 7.02 -2.05
N TRP A 68 10.87 5.73 -1.82
CA TRP A 68 11.37 5.04 -0.63
C TRP A 68 12.50 4.07 -0.96
N PRO A 69 13.51 3.97 -0.08
CA PRO A 69 14.55 2.96 -0.20
C PRO A 69 13.98 1.57 0.13
N LEU A 70 14.62 0.52 -0.37
CA LEU A 70 14.13 -0.85 -0.20
C LEU A 70 14.10 -1.30 1.26
N GLU A 71 15.02 -0.79 2.08
CA GLU A 71 15.14 -0.99 3.52
C GLU A 71 13.87 -0.51 4.26
N ARG A 72 13.18 0.50 3.72
CA ARG A 72 11.92 1.01 4.25
C ARG A 72 10.72 0.16 3.83
N LEU A 73 10.78 -0.42 2.63
CA LEU A 73 9.68 -1.16 2.01
C LEU A 73 9.61 -2.63 2.42
N ALA A 74 10.77 -3.28 2.55
CA ALA A 74 10.85 -4.70 2.88
C ALA A 74 10.12 -5.06 4.20
N PRO A 75 10.22 -4.27 5.29
CA PRO A 75 9.51 -4.56 6.53
C PRO A 75 7.97 -4.52 6.43
N LEU A 76 7.43 -3.87 5.40
CA LEU A 76 5.98 -3.79 5.19
C LEU A 76 5.38 -5.10 4.65
N VAL A 77 6.22 -6.02 4.17
CA VAL A 77 5.80 -7.34 3.71
C VAL A 77 5.84 -8.30 4.89
N HIS A 78 4.71 -8.96 5.17
CA HIS A 78 4.68 -10.00 6.19
C HIS A 78 5.59 -11.17 5.80
N PRO A 79 6.37 -11.77 6.73
CA PRO A 79 7.25 -12.92 6.45
C PRO A 79 6.55 -14.03 5.65
N ASP A 80 5.36 -14.46 6.09
CA ASP A 80 4.57 -15.50 5.39
C ASP A 80 4.09 -15.10 3.98
N ALA A 81 4.14 -13.83 3.63
CA ALA A 81 3.71 -13.31 2.34
C ALA A 81 4.88 -13.19 1.34
N HIS A 82 6.14 -13.15 1.81
CA HIS A 82 7.33 -13.11 0.95
C HIS A 82 7.42 -14.31 0.00
N ASP A 83 6.93 -15.49 0.41
CA ASP A 83 7.01 -16.71 -0.40
C ASP A 83 5.75 -16.99 -1.24
N ARG A 84 4.63 -16.34 -0.92
CA ARG A 84 3.35 -16.55 -1.65
C ARG A 84 3.28 -15.79 -2.97
N ALA A 85 4.00 -14.68 -3.07
CA ALA A 85 3.90 -13.73 -4.17
C ALA A 85 5.06 -13.93 -5.16
N ARG A 86 4.77 -14.50 -6.34
CA ARG A 86 5.79 -14.66 -7.41
C ARG A 86 6.23 -13.28 -7.92
N PRO A 87 7.55 -13.02 -8.03
CA PRO A 87 8.05 -11.80 -8.64
C PRO A 87 7.41 -11.57 -10.02
N LYS A 88 6.89 -10.36 -10.25
CA LYS A 88 6.36 -9.94 -11.54
C LYS A 88 7.10 -8.70 -11.99
N ASP A 89 7.37 -8.63 -13.29
CA ASP A 89 7.97 -7.45 -13.88
C ASP A 89 6.88 -6.39 -14.09
N ASP A 90 6.82 -5.48 -13.13
CA ASP A 90 5.84 -4.41 -13.08
C ASP A 90 6.55 -3.13 -12.59
N ALA A 91 6.38 -2.05 -13.35
CA ALA A 91 6.98 -0.75 -13.09
C ALA A 91 6.07 0.18 -12.29
N ARG A 92 4.82 -0.23 -12.01
CA ARG A 92 3.88 0.58 -11.22
C ARG A 92 4.42 0.91 -9.82
N PRO A 93 4.05 2.07 -9.27
CA PRO A 93 4.37 2.42 -7.89
C PRO A 93 3.94 1.36 -6.88
N ILE A 94 4.56 1.37 -5.70
CA ILE A 94 4.05 0.64 -4.54
C ILE A 94 2.94 1.49 -3.91
N LEU A 95 1.82 0.86 -3.53
CA LEU A 95 0.71 1.55 -2.91
C LEU A 95 0.73 1.31 -1.39
N VAL A 96 0.80 2.39 -0.63
CA VAL A 96 0.87 2.38 0.83
C VAL A 96 -0.28 3.19 1.42
N LEU A 97 -0.84 2.72 2.52
CA LEU A 97 -1.72 3.48 3.39
C LEU A 97 -0.93 3.96 4.61
N GLU A 98 -0.97 5.25 4.91
CA GLU A 98 -0.44 5.82 6.14
C GLU A 98 -1.58 6.18 7.09
N TRP A 99 -1.52 5.66 8.31
CA TRP A 99 -2.49 5.99 9.37
C TRP A 99 -1.78 6.02 10.73
N ARG A 100 -1.99 7.10 11.49
CA ARG A 100 -1.35 7.35 12.79
C ARG A 100 0.18 7.20 12.76
N GLY A 101 0.81 7.77 11.72
CA GLY A 101 2.27 7.73 11.52
C GLY A 101 2.83 6.37 11.11
N ARG A 102 1.97 5.39 10.81
CA ARG A 102 2.37 4.03 10.42
C ARG A 102 2.01 3.77 8.98
N SER A 103 2.94 3.16 8.26
CA SER A 103 2.78 2.77 6.86
C SER A 103 2.33 1.31 6.75
N PHE A 104 1.40 1.03 5.84
CA PHE A 104 0.83 -0.28 5.61
C PHE A 104 0.80 -0.59 4.11
N LEU A 105 1.33 -1.74 3.71
CA LEU A 105 1.33 -2.15 2.30
C LEU A 105 -0.08 -2.50 1.84
N ILE A 106 -0.56 -1.81 0.80
CA ILE A 106 -1.85 -2.08 0.14
C ILE A 106 -1.62 -2.89 -1.14
N ASP A 107 -0.69 -2.47 -1.98
CA ASP A 107 -0.29 -3.19 -3.18
C ASP A 107 1.21 -3.03 -3.48
N GLY A 108 1.79 -4.03 -4.13
CA GLY A 108 3.21 -4.00 -4.53
C GLY A 108 4.09 -5.08 -3.91
N ILE A 109 3.51 -6.06 -3.21
CA ILE A 109 4.26 -7.18 -2.63
C ILE A 109 5.15 -7.91 -3.66
N ASN A 110 4.64 -8.18 -4.87
CA ASN A 110 5.42 -8.83 -5.93
C ASN A 110 6.60 -7.97 -6.38
N ARG A 111 6.43 -6.64 -6.39
CA ARG A 111 7.44 -5.66 -6.80
C ARG A 111 8.53 -5.53 -5.73
N ILE A 112 8.14 -5.50 -4.45
CA ILE A 112 9.08 -5.53 -3.31
C ILE A 112 9.87 -6.84 -3.33
N ASN A 113 9.20 -7.99 -3.43
CA ASN A 113 9.86 -9.30 -3.49
C ASN A 113 10.88 -9.39 -4.63
N ARG A 114 10.53 -8.90 -5.84
CA ARG A 114 11.46 -8.82 -6.97
C ARG A 114 12.70 -7.99 -6.63
N ARG A 115 12.50 -6.79 -6.08
CA ARG A 115 13.58 -5.83 -5.74
C ARG A 115 14.50 -6.38 -4.65
N VAL A 116 13.95 -7.02 -3.61
CA VAL A 116 14.70 -7.72 -2.55
C VAL A 116 15.54 -8.87 -3.14
N ARG A 117 14.93 -9.74 -3.94
CA ARG A 117 15.64 -10.87 -4.56
C ARG A 117 16.73 -10.42 -5.53
N GLY A 118 16.44 -9.40 -6.34
CA GLY A 118 17.36 -8.83 -7.30
C GLY A 118 18.39 -7.87 -6.71
N ARG A 119 18.34 -7.62 -5.39
CA ARG A 119 19.20 -6.64 -4.68
C ARG A 119 19.26 -5.29 -5.41
N GLN A 120 18.13 -4.81 -5.91
CA GLN A 120 18.06 -3.56 -6.68
C GLN A 120 18.18 -2.37 -5.71
N PRO A 121 19.32 -1.65 -5.68
CA PRO A 121 19.49 -0.54 -4.76
C PRO A 121 18.72 0.69 -5.24
N GLY A 122 18.55 1.65 -4.34
CA GLY A 122 18.04 2.99 -4.66
C GLY A 122 16.58 3.22 -4.25
N LEU A 123 16.05 4.35 -4.72
CA LEU A 123 14.72 4.81 -4.35
C LEU A 123 13.67 4.32 -5.35
N HIS A 124 12.55 3.84 -4.82
CA HIS A 124 11.45 3.28 -5.59
C HIS A 124 10.19 4.12 -5.42
N ASP A 125 9.42 4.25 -6.49
CA ASP A 125 8.18 5.05 -6.47
C ASP A 125 7.12 4.42 -5.56
N VAL A 126 6.55 5.27 -4.72
CA VAL A 126 5.50 4.94 -3.76
C VAL A 126 4.39 5.97 -3.88
N ILE A 127 3.16 5.51 -4.03
CA ILE A 127 1.98 6.35 -3.81
C ILE A 127 1.52 6.10 -2.38
N VAL A 128 1.40 7.16 -1.60
CA VAL A 128 0.98 7.12 -0.20
C VAL A 128 -0.41 7.72 -0.10
N ILE A 129 -1.37 6.90 0.31
CA ILE A 129 -2.70 7.34 0.73
C ILE A 129 -2.61 7.64 2.23
N HIS A 130 -2.83 8.88 2.64
CA HIS A 130 -2.83 9.28 4.05
C HIS A 130 -4.26 9.33 4.58
N ALA A 131 -4.53 8.65 5.69
CA ALA A 131 -5.80 8.70 6.41
C ALA A 131 -5.68 9.57 7.67
N ARG A 132 -6.42 10.69 7.69
CA ARG A 132 -6.42 11.68 8.78
C ARG A 132 -7.66 11.51 9.64
N PHE A 133 -7.54 10.74 10.72
CA PHE A 133 -8.52 10.68 11.81
C PHE A 133 -8.05 11.50 13.00
#